data_AF-A0A0B6Z205-F1
#
_entry.id   AF-A0A0B6Z205-F1
#
_cell.length_a   1.000
_cell.length_b   1.000
_cell.length_c   1.000
_cell.angle_alpha   90.00
_cell.angle_beta   90.00
_cell.angle_gamma   90.00
#
_symmetry.space_group_name_H-M   'P 1'
#
loop_
_entity.id
_entity.type
_entity.pdbx_description
1 polymer ?
#
loop_
_entity_poly.entity_id
_entity_poly.type
_entity_poly.pdbx_seq_one_letter_code
_entity_poly.pdbx_strand_id
1 'polypeptide(L)' 'AEHLMKLNIQHCANITDEAIETIGLKCPGLTLLCASMCTRLTDASLVALGHGCPELRTLEVSGCNLLSDSGFQALT' A
#
# COMPACT_ATOMS: atom_id res chain seq x y z
N ALA A 1 -8.77 -20.47 6.02
CA ALA A 1 -8.20 -19.25 6.61
C ALA A 1 -8.81 -18.07 5.89
N GLU A 2 -9.34 -17.09 6.61
CA GLU A 2 -9.85 -15.86 5.97
C GLU A 2 -8.64 -15.01 5.56
N HIS A 3 -8.47 -14.83 4.24
CA HIS A 3 -7.42 -13.98 3.71
C HIS A 3 -7.99 -12.58 3.48
N LEU A 4 -7.28 -11.55 3.98
CA LEU A 4 -7.69 -10.17 3.78
C LEU A 4 -7.52 -9.81 2.30
N MET A 5 -8.64 -9.50 1.63
CA MET A 5 -8.66 -9.16 0.20
C MET A 5 -8.80 -7.65 -0.06
N LYS A 6 -9.40 -6.92 0.88
CA LYS A 6 -9.68 -5.49 0.75
C LYS A 6 -9.37 -4.79 2.06
N LEU A 7 -8.58 -3.73 2.00
CA LEU A 7 -8.21 -2.94 3.16
C LEU A 7 -8.41 -1.46 2.85
N ASN A 8 -9.10 -0.76 3.75
CA ASN A 8 -9.23 0.70 3.72
C ASN A 8 -8.67 1.25 5.03
N ILE A 9 -7.60 2.05 4.90
CA ILE A 9 -6.91 2.77 5.97
C ILE A 9 -6.82 4.27 5.64
N GLN A 10 -7.78 4.77 4.87
CA GLN A 10 -7.88 6.19 4.50
C GLN A 10 -7.84 7.08 5.75
N HIS A 11 -7.15 8.22 5.66
CA HIS A 11 -6.97 9.19 6.75
C HIS A 11 -6.24 8.66 8.01
N CYS A 12 -5.62 7.48 7.96
CA CYS A 12 -4.82 6.97 9.07
C CYS A 12 -3.45 7.68 9.12
N ALA A 13 -3.41 8.88 9.72
CA ALA A 13 -2.22 9.75 9.77
C ALA A 13 -0.97 9.13 10.44
N ASN A 14 -1.15 8.06 11.23
CA ASN A 14 -0.05 7.39 11.93
C ASN A 14 0.52 6.17 11.18
N ILE A 15 -0.06 5.77 10.05
CA ILE A 15 0.46 4.69 9.23
C ILE A 15 1.79 5.12 8.59
N THR A 16 2.76 4.21 8.60
CA THR A 16 4.12 4.37 8.04
C THR A 16 4.40 3.29 7.01
N ASP A 17 5.53 3.40 6.31
CA ASP A 17 6.00 2.39 5.36
C ASP A 17 6.15 1.00 6.02
N GLU A 18 6.54 0.93 7.29
CA GLU A 18 6.66 -0.33 8.06
C GLU A 18 5.32 -1.08 8.18
N ALA A 19 4.21 -0.33 8.31
CA ALA A 19 2.88 -0.92 8.34
C ALA A 19 2.49 -1.47 6.96
N ILE A 20 2.84 -0.78 5.88
CA ILE A 20 2.62 -1.25 4.51
C ILE A 20 3.49 -2.48 4.20
N GLU A 21 4.73 -2.50 4.66
CA GLU A 21 5.61 -3.69 4.57
C GLU A 21 4.99 -4.89 5.28
N THR A 22 4.47 -4.69 6.49
CA THR A 22 3.76 -5.74 7.23
C THR A 22 2.54 -6.25 6.46
N ILE A 23 1.77 -5.35 5.83
CA ILE A 23 0.64 -5.71 4.96
C ILE A 23 1.13 -6.55 3.77
N GLY A 24 2.19 -6.11 3.08
CA GLY A 24 2.79 -6.85 1.97
C GLY A 24 3.22 -8.26 2.36
N LEU A 25 3.80 -8.44 3.54
CA LEU A 25 4.26 -9.75 4.04
C LEU A 25 3.12 -10.67 4.51
N LYS A 26 2.02 -10.11 5.01
CA LYS A 26 0.94 -10.88 5.65
C LYS A 26 -0.32 -11.03 4.81
N CYS A 27 -0.47 -10.22 3.76
CA CYS A 27 -1.67 -10.17 2.93
C CYS A 27 -1.34 -10.35 1.43
N PRO A 28 -0.78 -11.50 1.01
CA PRO A 28 -0.46 -11.74 -0.41
C PRO A 28 -1.69 -11.80 -1.32
N GLY A 29 -2.87 -12.07 -0.77
CA GLY A 29 -4.15 -12.05 -1.48
C GLY A 29 -4.86 -10.69 -1.49
N LEU A 30 -4.18 -9.60 -1.10
CA LEU A 30 -4.78 -8.27 -1.10
C LEU A 30 -5.03 -7.81 -2.53
N THR A 31 -6.28 -7.50 -2.84
CA THR A 31 -6.73 -7.05 -4.17
C THR A 31 -7.02 -5.56 -4.23
N LEU A 32 -7.37 -4.95 -3.09
CA LEU A 32 -7.64 -3.52 -2.97
C LEU A 32 -7.00 -2.96 -1.70
N LEU A 33 -6.25 -1.87 -1.85
CA LEU A 33 -5.76 -1.03 -0.77
C LEU A 33 -6.17 0.43 -1.00
N CYS A 34 -6.94 1.00 -0.07
CA CYS A 34 -7.10 2.44 0.02
C CYS A 34 -6.25 2.98 1.18
N ALA A 35 -5.23 3.76 0.84
CA ALA A 35 -4.36 4.48 1.77
C ALA A 35 -4.34 5.99 1.47
N SER A 36 -5.40 6.50 0.85
CA SER A 36 -5.56 7.93 0.58
C SER A 36 -5.45 8.74 1.87
N MET A 37 -4.80 9.91 1.79
CA MET A 37 -4.56 10.83 2.90
C MET A 37 -3.64 10.27 4.01
N CYS A 38 -2.91 9.18 3.73
CA CYS A 38 -1.81 8.70 4.59
C CYS A 38 -0.51 9.42 4.20
N THR A 39 -0.34 10.65 4.68
CA THR A 39 0.71 11.58 4.22
C THR A 39 2.15 11.21 4.61
N ARG A 40 2.35 10.12 5.37
CA ARG A 40 3.66 9.63 5.81
C ARG A 40 4.20 8.49 4.94
N LEU A 41 3.42 8.02 3.95
CA LEU A 41 3.84 6.96 3.06
C LEU A 41 4.79 7.49 1.98
N THR A 42 5.89 6.79 1.76
CA THR A 42 6.88 7.09 0.73
C THR A 42 6.92 6.01 -0.35
N ASP A 43 7.78 6.17 -1.35
CA ASP A 43 8.01 5.16 -2.39
C ASP A 43 8.38 3.78 -1.81
N ALA A 44 8.91 3.71 -0.57
CA ALA A 44 9.16 2.45 0.12
C ALA A 44 7.88 1.61 0.31
N SER A 45 6.73 2.26 0.56
CA SER A 45 5.43 1.59 0.58
C SER A 45 5.06 0.96 -0.76
N LEU A 46 5.34 1.64 -1.86
CA LEU A 46 5.04 1.14 -3.20
C LEU A 46 5.91 -0.06 -3.56
N VAL A 47 7.21 -0.02 -3.20
CA VAL A 47 8.12 -1.16 -3.33
C VAL A 47 7.65 -2.36 -2.51
N ALA A 48 7.24 -2.13 -1.27
CA ALA A 48 6.73 -3.21 -0.40
C ALA A 48 5.46 -3.86 -0.97
N LEU A 49 4.53 -3.06 -1.52
CA LEU A 49 3.32 -3.57 -2.16
C LEU A 49 3.64 -4.36 -3.44
N GLY A 50 4.53 -3.85 -4.29
CA GLY A 50 4.95 -4.52 -5.52
C GLY A 50 5.55 -5.90 -5.28
N HIS A 51 6.32 -6.07 -4.20
CA HIS A 51 6.89 -7.37 -3.83
C HIS A 51 5.94 -8.27 -3.05
N GLY A 52 5.07 -7.71 -2.21
CA GLY A 52 4.28 -8.48 -1.23
C GLY A 52 2.85 -8.82 -1.67
N CYS A 53 2.24 -8.02 -2.55
CA CYS A 53 0.83 -8.15 -2.92
C CYS A 53 0.67 -8.41 -4.44
N PRO A 54 0.99 -9.61 -4.93
CA PRO A 54 0.93 -9.94 -6.37
C PRO A 54 -0.50 -9.89 -6.96
N GLU A 55 -1.53 -9.95 -6.12
CA GLU A 55 -2.94 -9.89 -6.53
C GLU A 55 -3.54 -8.47 -6.46
N LEU A 56 -2.73 -7.44 -6.15
CA LEU A 56 -3.21 -6.08 -5.99
C LEU A 56 -3.70 -5.52 -7.34
N ARG A 57 -4.97 -5.14 -7.40
CA ARG A 57 -5.64 -4.62 -8.61
C ARG A 57 -6.06 -3.17 -8.47
N THR A 58 -6.23 -2.69 -7.24
CA THR A 58 -6.69 -1.34 -6.96
C THR A 58 -5.87 -0.75 -5.82
N LEU A 59 -5.17 0.33 -6.11
CA LEU A 59 -4.42 1.11 -5.14
C LEU A 59 -4.92 2.56 -5.19
N GLU A 60 -5.41 3.06 -4.06
CA GLU A 60 -5.84 4.45 -3.90
C GLU A 60 -4.93 5.16 -2.90
N VAL A 61 -4.17 6.15 -3.37
CA VAL A 61 -3.17 6.89 -2.59
C VAL A 61 -3.29 8.41 -2.78
N SER A 62 -4.52 8.88 -3.01
CA SER A 62 -4.80 10.31 -3.21
C SER A 62 -4.38 11.10 -1.97
N GLY A 63 -3.63 12.19 -2.13
CA GLY A 63 -3.14 13.02 -1.02
C GLY A 63 -1.90 12.46 -0.30
N CYS A 64 -1.29 11.38 -0.80
CA CYS A 64 0.01 10.90 -0.32
C CYS A 64 1.15 11.66 -1.03
N ASN A 65 1.46 12.86 -0.52
CA ASN A 65 2.34 13.82 -1.20
C ASN A 65 3.82 13.45 -1.24
N LEU A 66 4.24 12.37 -0.56
CA LEU A 66 5.63 11.88 -0.56
C LEU A 66 5.85 10.72 -1.54
N LEU A 67 4.81 10.31 -2.27
CA LEU A 67 4.92 9.35 -3.36
C LEU A 67 5.37 10.05 -4.63
N SER A 68 6.18 9.37 -5.42
CA SER A 68 6.69 9.84 -6.70
C SER A 68 6.46 8.82 -7.82
N ASP A 69 6.55 9.28 -9.07
CA ASP A 69 6.48 8.41 -10.26
C ASP A 69 7.51 7.27 -10.22
N SER A 70 8.65 7.47 -9.54
CA SER A 70 9.69 6.45 -9.38
C SER A 70 9.19 5.26 -8.55
N GLY A 71 8.45 5.53 -7.47
CA GLY A 71 7.90 4.46 -6.63
C GLY A 71 6.84 3.63 -7.35
N PHE A 72 6.05 4.24 -8.24
CA PHE A 72 5.05 3.51 -9.03
C PHE A 72 5.66 2.52 -10.03
N GLN A 73 6.94 2.66 -10.39
CA GLN A 73 7.65 1.68 -11.22
C GLN A 73 7.80 0.32 -10.53
N ALA A 74 7.64 0.26 -9.20
CA ALA A 74 7.69 -1.01 -8.46
C ALA A 74 6.38 -1.82 -8.54
N LEU A 75 5.30 -1.25 -9.08
CA LEU A 75 3.98 -1.90 -9.16
C LEU A 75 3.71 -2.59 -10.50
N THR A 76 4.75 -2.86 -11.30
CA THR A 76 4.66 -3.45 -12.65
C THR A 76 4.63 -4.97 -12.65
#